data_AF-A0A386C9A6-F1
#
_entry.id   AF-A0A386C9A6-F1
#
_cell.length_a   1.000
_cell.length_b   1.000
_cell.length_c   1.000
_cell.angle_alpha   90.00
_cell.angle_beta   90.00
_cell.angle_gamma   90.00
#
_symmetry.space_group_name_H-M   'P 1'
#
loop_
_entity.id
_entity.type
_entity.pdbx_description
1 polymer ?
#
loop_
_entity_poly.entity_id
_entity_poly.type
_entity_poly.pdbx_seq_one_letter_code
_entity_poly.pdbx_strand_id
1 'polypeptide(L)'
;DGIENWRELIVKLRQLPHVIGAAPALFSPVFVQGPVLAKAGVLKGIDVDMELQVTDLLRHLKAGTLERLKTGGARPGIIFGLRFGAGHGHDARQRDYHHLPR
;
A
#
# COMPACT_ATOMS: atom_id res chain seq x y z
N ASP A 1 5.79 4.75 -19.92
CA ASP A 1 4.77 5.73 -19.46
C ASP A 1 5.08 6.24 -18.07
N GLY A 2 5.37 7.53 -17.97
CA GLY A 2 5.68 8.24 -16.74
C GLY A 2 5.91 9.72 -17.05
N ILE A 3 6.00 10.54 -16.01
CA ILE A 3 6.37 11.95 -16.16
C ILE A 3 7.90 12.03 -16.20
N GLU A 4 8.44 12.42 -17.36
CA GLU A 4 9.87 12.71 -17.49
C GLU A 4 10.27 13.88 -16.59
N ASN A 5 11.47 13.84 -16.03
CA ASN A 5 12.01 14.91 -15.17
C ASN A 5 11.07 15.34 -14.03
N TRP A 6 10.34 14.37 -13.46
CA TRP A 6 9.38 14.62 -12.37
C TRP A 6 10.06 15.22 -11.13
N ARG A 7 11.36 14.94 -10.93
CA ARG A 7 12.14 15.44 -9.79
C ARG A 7 12.24 16.97 -9.86
N GLU A 8 12.60 17.48 -11.03
CA GLU A 8 12.69 18.91 -11.32
C GLU A 8 11.30 19.56 -11.29
N LEU A 9 10.29 18.87 -11.81
CA LEU A 9 8.90 19.35 -11.79
C LEU A 9 8.39 19.53 -10.35
N ILE A 10 8.67 18.58 -9.45
CA ILE A 10 8.26 18.69 -8.04
C ILE A 10 8.86 19.92 -7.37
N VAL A 11 10.13 20.24 -7.65
CA VAL A 11 10.77 21.46 -7.11
C VAL A 11 10.02 22.71 -7.56
N LYS A 12 9.62 22.78 -8.84
CA LYS A 12 8.84 23.90 -9.39
C LYS A 12 7.43 23.97 -8.78
N LEU A 13 6.75 22.83 -8.66
CA LEU A 13 5.40 22.76 -8.09
C LEU A 13 5.36 23.26 -6.65
N ARG A 14 6.38 22.94 -5.85
CA ARG A 14 6.49 23.42 -4.45
C ARG A 14 6.67 24.94 -4.32
N GLN A 15 7.04 25.63 -5.39
CA GLN A 15 7.20 27.09 -5.39
C GLN A 15 5.91 27.84 -5.73
N LEU A 16 4.86 27.13 -6.17
CA LEU A 16 3.59 27.76 -6.55
C LEU A 16 2.80 28.21 -5.30
N PRO A 17 2.08 29.34 -5.39
CA PRO A 17 1.21 29.79 -4.31
C PRO A 17 0.23 28.69 -3.88
N HIS A 18 0.02 28.56 -2.56
CA HIS A 18 -0.89 27.59 -1.92
C HIS A 18 -0.50 26.10 -2.01
N VAL A 19 0.62 25.74 -2.66
CA VAL A 19 1.10 24.36 -2.65
C VAL A 19 1.77 24.06 -1.31
N ILE A 20 1.15 23.17 -0.52
CA ILE A 20 1.65 22.75 0.79
C ILE A 20 2.47 21.45 0.76
N GLY A 21 2.47 20.73 -0.37
CA GLY A 21 3.21 19.47 -0.52
C GLY A 21 3.13 18.93 -1.95
N ALA A 22 4.14 18.17 -2.36
CA ALA A 22 4.17 17.49 -3.65
C ALA A 22 4.97 16.19 -3.53
N ALA A 23 4.42 15.10 -4.07
CA ALA A 23 5.02 13.77 -4.09
C ALA A 23 4.66 13.04 -5.40
N PRO A 24 5.59 12.23 -5.95
CA PRO A 24 5.32 11.44 -7.14
C PRO A 24 4.50 10.19 -6.79
N ALA A 25 3.69 9.71 -7.72
CA ALA A 25 3.04 8.41 -7.62
C ALA A 25 2.95 7.73 -8.98
N LEU A 26 3.18 6.41 -9.00
CA LEU A 26 2.95 5.56 -10.18
C LEU A 26 1.81 4.59 -9.88
N PHE A 27 0.83 4.50 -10.75
CA PHE A 27 -0.30 3.59 -10.60
C PHE A 27 -0.22 2.47 -11.63
N SER A 28 -0.38 1.23 -11.19
CA SER A 28 -0.39 0.08 -12.08
C SER A 28 -1.46 -0.92 -11.65
N PRO A 29 -2.32 -1.41 -12.55
CA PRO A 29 -3.21 -2.52 -12.26
C PRO A 29 -2.41 -3.77 -11.88
N VAL A 30 -2.82 -4.45 -10.83
CA VAL A 30 -2.17 -5.68 -10.35
C VAL A 30 -3.20 -6.72 -9.95
N PHE A 31 -2.83 -7.99 -10.06
CA PHE A 31 -3.52 -9.08 -9.38
C PHE A 31 -2.70 -9.51 -8.17
N VAL A 32 -3.33 -9.54 -7.01
CA VAL A 32 -2.72 -10.01 -5.77
C VAL A 32 -3.33 -11.37 -5.44
N GLN A 33 -2.49 -12.40 -5.44
CA GLN A 33 -2.89 -13.75 -5.08
C GLN A 33 -2.74 -13.94 -3.56
N GLY A 34 -3.87 -14.04 -2.86
CA GLY A 34 -3.91 -14.40 -1.45
C GLY A 34 -4.11 -15.91 -1.24
N PRO A 35 -4.13 -16.37 0.03
CA PRO A 35 -4.32 -17.79 0.35
C PRO A 35 -5.68 -18.36 -0.10
N VAL A 36 -6.72 -17.52 -0.11
CA VAL A 36 -8.11 -17.94 -0.40
C VAL A 36 -8.59 -17.48 -1.78
N LEU A 37 -8.23 -16.28 -2.21
CA LEU A 37 -8.68 -15.72 -3.48
C LEU A 37 -7.66 -14.73 -4.07
N ALA A 38 -7.59 -14.68 -5.40
CA ALA A 38 -6.90 -13.63 -6.13
C ALA A 38 -7.80 -12.41 -6.32
N LYS A 39 -7.27 -11.21 -6.06
CA LYS A 39 -8.03 -9.96 -6.18
C LYS A 39 -7.31 -8.97 -7.07
N ALA A 40 -8.05 -8.35 -7.98
CA ALA A 40 -7.57 -7.20 -8.75
C ALA A 40 -7.46 -5.97 -7.85
N GLY A 41 -6.42 -5.18 -8.06
CA GLY A 41 -6.20 -3.92 -7.35
C GLY A 41 -5.38 -2.94 -8.19
N VAL A 42 -5.16 -1.77 -7.62
CA VAL A 42 -4.26 -0.77 -8.18
C VAL A 42 -3.09 -0.62 -7.21
N LEU A 43 -1.88 -0.88 -7.69
CA LEU A 43 -0.65 -0.62 -6.96
C LEU A 43 -0.28 0.84 -7.12
N LYS A 44 -0.11 1.55 -5.99
CA LYS A 44 0.45 2.90 -5.93
C LYS A 44 1.92 2.79 -5.50
N GLY A 45 2.84 2.96 -6.45
CA GLY A 45 4.25 3.19 -6.17
C GLY A 45 4.47 4.62 -5.69
N ILE A 46 5.21 4.80 -4.60
CA ILE A 46 5.45 6.09 -3.95
C ILE A 46 6.92 6.27 -3.58
N ASP A 47 7.33 7.52 -3.43
CA ASP A 47 8.49 7.88 -2.61
C ASP A 47 8.00 8.07 -1.17
N VAL A 48 8.49 7.26 -0.22
CA VAL A 48 7.98 7.23 1.16
C VAL A 48 8.17 8.58 1.87
N ASP A 49 9.33 9.22 1.67
CA ASP A 49 9.68 10.44 2.37
C ASP A 49 8.89 11.64 1.82
N MET A 50 8.64 11.66 0.50
CA MET A 50 7.78 12.69 -0.10
C MET A 50 6.29 12.44 0.17
N GLU A 51 5.82 11.20 0.17
CA GLU A 51 4.42 10.86 0.43
C GLU A 51 3.99 11.29 1.84
N LEU A 52 4.88 11.16 2.83
CA LEU A 52 4.66 11.65 4.20
C LEU A 52 4.47 13.17 4.33
N GLN A 53 4.80 13.93 3.28
CA GLN A 53 4.58 15.39 3.21
C GLN A 53 3.20 15.74 2.64
N VAL A 54 2.54 14.80 1.95
CA VAL A 54 1.24 15.04 1.29
C VAL A 54 0.09 14.26 1.92
N THR A 55 0.39 13.21 2.69
CA THR A 55 -0.62 12.42 3.39
C THR A 55 -0.13 11.88 4.73
N ASP A 56 -1.05 11.80 5.68
CA ASP A 56 -0.84 11.14 6.97
C ASP A 56 -1.17 9.64 6.94
N LEU A 57 -1.57 9.08 5.79
CA LEU A 57 -1.98 7.67 5.71
C LEU A 57 -0.89 6.71 6.20
N LEU A 58 0.36 6.96 5.84
CA LEU A 58 1.50 6.13 6.24
C LEU A 58 1.79 6.20 7.75
N ARG A 59 1.29 7.23 8.46
CA ARG A 59 1.42 7.38 9.91
C ARG A 59 0.41 6.52 10.68
N HIS A 60 -0.65 6.06 10.03
CA HIS A 60 -1.75 5.31 10.65
C HIS A 60 -1.70 3.80 10.37
N LEU A 61 -0.50 3.26 10.20
CA LEU A 61 -0.32 1.82 10.02
C LEU A 61 -0.80 1.05 11.26
N LYS A 62 -1.71 0.10 11.04
CA LYS A 62 -2.24 -0.77 12.11
C LYS A 62 -1.28 -1.91 12.48
N ALA A 63 -0.43 -2.33 11.54
CA ALA A 63 0.54 -3.41 11.72
C ALA A 63 1.69 -3.25 10.72
N GLY A 64 2.87 -3.80 11.07
CA GLY A 64 4.07 -3.73 10.23
C GLY A 64 4.90 -2.46 10.47
N THR A 65 5.80 -2.15 9.53
CA THR A 65 6.71 -1.00 9.60
C THR A 65 6.98 -0.42 8.21
N LEU A 66 7.15 0.90 8.12
CA LEU A 66 7.49 1.62 6.90
C LEU A 66 8.91 1.32 6.40
N GLU A 67 9.83 0.93 7.29
CA GLU A 67 11.23 0.70 6.92
C GLU A 67 11.40 -0.33 5.80
N ARG A 68 10.50 -1.33 5.77
CA ARG A 68 10.51 -2.38 4.72
C ARG A 68 10.13 -1.87 3.33
N LEU A 69 9.52 -0.69 3.21
CA LEU A 69 9.25 -0.04 1.93
C LEU A 69 10.48 0.70 1.37
N LYS A 70 11.38 1.12 2.26
CA LYS A 70 12.60 1.84 1.89
C LYS A 70 13.72 0.90 1.47
N THR A 71 13.75 -0.30 2.05
CA THR A 71 14.76 -1.32 1.74
C THR A 71 14.42 -2.08 0.45
N GLY A 72 15.11 -1.78 -0.66
CA GLY A 72 14.99 -2.46 -1.95
C GLY A 72 15.57 -3.88 -1.99
N GLY A 73 15.25 -4.71 -1.00
CA GLY A 73 15.71 -6.10 -0.94
C GLY A 73 14.96 -7.02 -1.90
N ALA A 74 15.37 -8.30 -1.96
CA ALA A 74 14.78 -9.32 -2.84
C ALA A 74 13.26 -9.52 -2.68
N ARG A 75 12.67 -9.04 -1.59
CA ARG A 75 11.22 -8.95 -1.37
C ARG A 75 10.88 -7.56 -0.84
N PRO A 76 10.54 -6.59 -1.71
CA PRO A 76 10.15 -5.27 -1.27
C PRO A 76 8.88 -5.35 -0.41
N GLY A 77 8.76 -4.47 0.59
CA GLY A 77 7.54 -4.35 1.39
C GLY A 77 6.35 -3.89 0.55
N ILE A 78 5.14 -4.25 0.98
CA ILE A 78 3.88 -3.74 0.43
C ILE A 78 2.92 -3.42 1.59
N ILE A 79 2.14 -2.35 1.44
CA ILE A 79 1.05 -2.02 2.35
C ILE A 79 -0.27 -2.42 1.69
N PHE A 80 -1.11 -3.09 2.47
CA PHE A 80 -2.50 -3.34 2.10
C PHE A 80 -3.45 -2.51 2.96
N GLY A 81 -4.51 -2.00 2.33
CA GLY A 81 -5.66 -1.50 3.09
C GLY A 81 -6.30 -2.67 3.85
N LEU A 82 -6.79 -2.43 5.06
CA LEU A 82 -7.35 -3.48 5.94
C LEU A 82 -8.44 -4.34 5.28
N ARG A 83 -9.17 -3.79 4.32
CA ARG A 83 -10.25 -4.49 3.59
C ARG A 83 -9.81 -5.05 2.23
N PHE A 84 -8.53 -4.91 1.88
CA PHE A 84 -7.98 -5.48 0.66
C PHE A 84 -7.77 -6.98 0.86
N GLY A 85 -8.69 -7.79 0.33
CA GLY A 85 -8.68 -9.25 0.48
C GLY A 85 -9.66 -9.78 1.53
N ALA A 86 -10.41 -8.92 2.22
CA ALA A 86 -11.59 -9.34 2.97
C ALA A 86 -12.68 -9.76 1.98
N GLY A 87 -12.71 -11.03 1.63
CA GLY A 87 -13.93 -11.69 1.16
C GLY A 87 -14.99 -11.57 2.25
N HIS A 88 -16.27 -11.56 1.85
CA HIS A 88 -17.40 -11.55 2.77
C HIS A 88 -17.47 -12.89 3.53
N GLY A 89 -16.60 -13.05 4.52
CA GLY A 89 -16.46 -14.25 5.34
C GLY A 89 -16.13 -13.88 6.78
N HIS A 90 -16.90 -12.97 7.35
CA HIS A 90 -17.01 -12.87 8.81
C HIS A 90 -18.22 -13.72 9.23
N ASP A 91 -18.03 -15.02 9.40
CA ASP A 91 -18.63 -15.71 10.53
C ASP A 91 -17.51 -16.13 11.47
N ALA A 92 -17.27 -15.26 12.44
CA ALA A 92 -16.44 -15.59 13.59
C ALA A 92 -17.34 -16.25 14.62
N ARG A 93 -17.68 -17.53 14.43
CA ARG A 93 -18.20 -18.38 15.50
C ARG A 93 -17.65 -19.80 15.43
N GLN A 94 -17.30 -20.26 16.63
CA GLN A 94 -17.13 -21.64 17.06
C GLN A 94 -15.96 -22.44 16.49
N ARG A 95 -14.88 -22.41 17.28
CA ARG A 95 -14.02 -23.57 17.51
C ARG A 95 -14.91 -24.74 17.94
N ASP A 96 -14.73 -25.90 17.31
CA ASP A 96 -14.82 -27.24 17.93
C ASP A 96 -14.56 -28.30 16.84
N TYR A 97 -13.29 -28.57 16.57
CA TYR A 97 -12.89 -29.85 15.98
C TYR A 97 -12.43 -30.77 17.12
N HIS A 98 -13.40 -31.30 17.86
CA HIS A 98 -13.21 -32.51 18.64
C HIS A 98 -13.95 -33.66 17.94
N HIS A 99 -13.17 -34.69 17.61
CA HIS A 99 -13.57 -36.10 17.42
C HIS A 99 -14.26 -36.53 16.11
N LEU A 100 -13.53 -37.32 15.32
CA LEU A 100 -14.07 -38.43 14.55
C LEU A 100 -13.19 -39.67 14.83
N PRO A 101 -13.75 -40.80 15.30
CA PRO A 101 -13.00 -42.03 15.51
C PRO A 101 -12.74 -42.76 14.18
N ARG A 102 -11.79 -43.70 14.25
CA ARG A 102 -11.18 -44.48 13.17
C ARG A 102 -12.15 -45.19 12.25
#